data_AF-A0A397EPV7-F1
#
_entry.id   AF-A0A397EPV7-F1
#
_cell.length_a   1.000
_cell.length_b   1.000
_cell.length_c   1.000
_cell.angle_alpha   90.00
_cell.angle_beta   90.00
_cell.angle_gamma   90.00
#
_symmetry.space_group_name_H-M   'P 1'
#
loop_
_entity.id
_entity.type
_entity.pdbx_description
1 polymer ?
#
loop_
_entity_poly.entity_id
_entity_poly.type
_entity_poly.pdbx_seq_one_letter_code
_entity_poly.pdbx_strand_id
1 'polypeptide(L)'
;MSITQRNLMQFVPFAKTPRQRATLLALMAAYVVERPLIPDIRFSLETTTDAAAILDYRFDIAGIKQLGLAMCVLLGRLAFPVRFHTMTKTFGRSRSALCDIFMHVINELYAQWGSLLYFNQKLVAKNIDRYCSAIASKGVPLSNVFDFIDGTKG
;
A
#
# COMPACT_ATOMS: atom_id res chain seq x y z
N MET A 1 -6.85 17.35 -12.60
CA MET A 1 -8.08 17.67 -13.36
C MET A 1 -8.77 16.37 -13.71
N SER A 2 -9.81 15.95 -12.98
CA SER A 2 -10.44 14.62 -13.19
C SER A 2 -11.51 14.69 -14.27
N ILE A 3 -11.37 13.89 -15.32
CA ILE A 3 -12.44 13.68 -16.30
C ILE A 3 -13.60 12.99 -15.58
N THR A 4 -14.76 13.63 -15.51
CA THR A 4 -15.98 13.07 -14.91
C THR A 4 -16.80 12.32 -15.94
N GLN A 5 -17.75 11.48 -15.51
CA GLN A 5 -18.64 10.79 -16.44
C GLN A 5 -19.43 11.74 -17.34
N ARG A 6 -19.82 12.93 -16.86
CA ARG A 6 -20.47 13.95 -17.70
C ARG A 6 -19.58 14.39 -18.86
N ASN A 7 -18.28 14.55 -18.62
CA ASN A 7 -17.34 14.90 -19.67
C ASN A 7 -17.20 13.76 -20.69
N LEU A 8 -17.21 12.50 -20.25
CA LEU A 8 -17.18 11.33 -21.15
C LEU A 8 -18.48 11.18 -21.97
N MET A 9 -19.63 11.50 -21.37
CA MET A 9 -20.93 11.49 -22.05
C MET A 9 -21.00 12.50 -23.20
N GLN A 10 -20.28 13.62 -23.11
CA GLN A 10 -20.18 14.60 -24.20
C GLN A 10 -19.46 14.05 -25.44
N PHE A 11 -18.65 12.98 -25.29
CA PHE A 11 -17.93 12.35 -26.40
C PHE A 11 -18.72 11.24 -27.11
N VAL A 12 -19.83 10.76 -26.53
CA VAL A 12 -20.72 9.74 -27.12
C VAL A 12 -21.18 10.09 -28.55
N PRO A 13 -21.66 11.31 -28.86
CA PRO A 13 -22.06 11.67 -30.23
C PRO A 13 -20.90 11.69 -31.23
N PHE A 14 -19.66 11.79 -30.77
CA PHE A 14 -18.46 11.79 -31.62
C PHE A 14 -17.92 10.37 -31.90
N ALA A 15 -18.39 9.35 -31.17
CA ALA A 15 -18.02 7.96 -31.40
C ALA A 15 -18.86 7.34 -32.53
N LYS A 16 -18.37 7.48 -33.76
CA LYS A 16 -19.06 7.02 -34.99
C LYS A 16 -18.79 5.55 -35.33
N THR A 17 -17.69 4.98 -34.85
CA THR A 17 -17.32 3.59 -35.14
C THR A 17 -17.60 2.63 -33.97
N PRO A 18 -17.81 1.32 -34.24
CA PRO A 18 -18.03 0.32 -33.18
C PRO A 18 -16.87 0.24 -32.19
N ARG A 19 -15.62 0.37 -32.68
CA ARG A 19 -14.42 0.39 -31.83
C ARG A 19 -14.39 1.59 -30.90
N GLN A 20 -14.70 2.79 -31.40
CA GLN A 20 -14.75 4.00 -30.56
C GLN A 20 -15.82 3.90 -29.47
N ARG A 21 -17.00 3.35 -29.81
CA ARG A 21 -18.07 3.13 -28.84
C ARG A 21 -17.67 2.12 -27.77
N ALA A 22 -17.04 1.01 -28.15
CA ALA A 22 -16.54 0.01 -27.21
C ALA A 22 -15.47 0.59 -26.26
N THR A 23 -14.52 1.37 -26.77
CA THR A 23 -13.50 2.03 -25.95
C THR A 23 -14.11 3.06 -25.00
N LEU A 24 -15.09 3.84 -25.46
CA LEU A 24 -15.76 4.86 -24.65
C LEU A 24 -16.62 4.22 -23.55
N LEU A 25 -17.31 3.11 -23.84
CA LEU A 25 -18.04 2.31 -22.85
C LEU A 25 -17.09 1.66 -21.83
N ALA A 26 -15.95 1.14 -22.28
CA ALA A 26 -14.92 0.59 -21.38
C ALA A 26 -14.33 1.67 -20.46
N LEU A 27 -14.10 2.88 -20.96
CA LEU A 27 -13.67 4.03 -20.16
C LEU A 27 -14.74 4.45 -19.14
N MET A 28 -16.01 4.49 -19.55
CA MET A 28 -17.11 4.77 -18.63
C MET A 28 -17.19 3.70 -17.54
N ALA A 29 -17.11 2.42 -17.89
CA ALA A 29 -17.13 1.31 -16.93
C ALA A 29 -15.91 1.31 -15.98
N ALA A 30 -14.73 1.65 -16.47
CA ALA A 30 -13.53 1.81 -15.63
C ALA A 30 -13.66 2.96 -14.61
N TYR A 31 -14.46 3.98 -14.95
CA TYR A 31 -14.82 5.08 -14.05
C TYR A 31 -16.05 4.79 -13.17
N VAL A 32 -16.74 3.65 -13.35
CA VAL A 32 -17.85 3.14 -12.50
C VAL A 32 -17.34 2.29 -11.34
N VAL A 33 -16.02 2.27 -11.07
CA VAL A 33 -15.57 1.78 -9.76
C VAL A 33 -16.02 2.81 -8.72
N GLU A 34 -17.24 2.62 -8.22
CA GLU A 34 -17.79 3.33 -7.09
C GLU A 34 -16.79 3.10 -5.96
N ARG A 35 -16.04 4.15 -5.61
CA ARG A 35 -15.15 4.06 -4.46
C ARG A 35 -16.04 3.64 -3.30
N PRO A 36 -15.69 2.58 -2.54
CA PRO A 36 -16.48 2.19 -1.39
C PRO A 36 -16.68 3.45 -0.54
N LEU A 37 -17.94 3.78 -0.26
CA LEU A 37 -18.28 4.85 0.68
C LEU A 37 -17.54 4.51 1.97
N ILE A 38 -16.45 5.22 2.24
CA ILE A 38 -15.73 5.08 3.49
C ILE A 38 -16.72 5.57 4.54
N PRO A 39 -17.28 4.69 5.39
CA PRO A 39 -18.22 5.12 6.40
C PRO A 39 -17.52 6.15 7.28
N ASP A 40 -18.16 7.28 7.57
CA ASP A 40 -17.64 8.27 8.53
C ASP A 40 -17.84 7.78 9.98
N ILE A 41 -17.39 6.54 10.23
CA ILE A 41 -17.37 5.92 11.55
C ILE A 41 -15.99 6.23 12.11
N ARG A 42 -15.94 7.12 13.09
CA ARG A 42 -14.71 7.37 13.84
C ARG A 42 -14.50 6.22 14.82
N PHE A 43 -13.37 5.53 14.68
CA PHE A 43 -12.93 4.54 15.65
C PHE A 43 -12.55 5.26 16.96
N SER A 44 -13.45 5.30 17.94
CA SER A 44 -13.23 5.89 19.26
C SER A 44 -13.13 4.80 20.32
N LEU A 45 -11.93 4.63 20.88
CA LEU A 45 -11.70 3.74 22.02
C LEU A 45 -12.14 4.35 23.36
N GLU A 46 -12.48 5.64 23.40
CA GLU A 46 -12.91 6.33 24.63
C GLU A 46 -14.32 5.92 25.05
N THR A 47 -15.15 5.55 24.08
CA THR A 47 -16.54 5.11 24.30
C THR A 47 -16.69 3.60 24.37
N THR A 48 -15.61 2.85 24.16
CA THR A 48 -15.61 1.39 24.18
C THR A 48 -15.24 0.89 25.58
N THR A 49 -15.88 -0.17 26.06
CA THR A 49 -15.48 -0.88 27.28
C THR A 49 -14.57 -2.06 26.93
N ASP A 50 -13.75 -2.54 27.86
CA ASP A 50 -12.88 -3.71 27.60
C ASP A 50 -13.69 -4.95 27.21
N ALA A 51 -14.87 -5.16 27.80
CA ALA A 51 -15.75 -6.28 27.43
C ALA A 51 -16.22 -6.20 25.96
N ALA A 52 -16.60 -5.01 25.50
CA ALA A 52 -16.96 -4.79 24.10
C ALA A 52 -15.74 -4.96 23.18
N ALA A 53 -14.58 -4.42 23.58
CA ALA A 53 -13.35 -4.53 22.83
C ALA A 53 -12.91 -5.99 22.62
N ILE A 54 -13.01 -6.82 23.65
CA ILE A 54 -12.69 -8.25 23.56
C ILE A 54 -13.68 -8.98 22.62
N LEU A 55 -14.97 -8.62 22.65
CA LEU A 55 -15.97 -9.24 21.79
C LEU A 55 -15.82 -8.85 20.32
N ASP A 56 -15.46 -7.60 20.05
CA ASP A 56 -15.35 -7.09 18.68
C ASP A 56 -13.97 -7.38 18.06
N TYR A 57 -12.90 -7.19 18.83
CA TYR A 57 -11.51 -7.18 18.33
C TYR A 57 -10.65 -8.30 18.90
N ARG A 58 -11.14 -9.08 19.88
CA ARG A 58 -10.39 -10.12 20.61
C ARG A 58 -9.24 -9.57 21.48
N PHE A 59 -9.15 -8.26 21.63
CA PHE A 59 -8.19 -7.56 22.48
C PHE A 59 -8.93 -6.59 23.39
N ASP A 60 -8.42 -6.38 24.60
CA ASP A 60 -8.84 -5.28 25.46
C ASP A 60 -8.37 -3.93 24.88
N ILE A 61 -8.82 -2.81 25.45
CA ILE A 61 -8.49 -1.48 24.93
C ILE A 61 -6.97 -1.24 24.97
N ALA A 62 -6.29 -1.76 25.99
CA ALA A 62 -4.84 -1.68 26.11
C ALA A 62 -4.13 -2.45 24.98
N GLY A 63 -4.55 -3.70 24.72
CA GLY A 63 -4.06 -4.53 23.63
C GLY A 63 -4.29 -3.89 22.26
N ILE A 64 -5.47 -3.32 22.02
CA ILE A 64 -5.76 -2.60 20.76
C ILE A 64 -4.81 -1.41 20.57
N LYS A 65 -4.57 -0.61 21.63
CA LYS A 65 -3.64 0.53 21.56
C LYS A 65 -2.21 0.08 21.27
N GLN A 66 -1.75 -0.99 21.90
CA GLN A 66 -0.41 -1.54 21.70
C GLN A 66 -0.24 -2.11 20.29
N LEU A 67 -1.19 -2.94 19.85
CA LEU A 67 -1.18 -3.54 18.51
C LEU A 67 -1.27 -2.45 17.44
N GLY A 68 -2.15 -1.47 17.62
CA GLY A 68 -2.31 -0.33 16.72
C GLY A 68 -1.01 0.46 16.56
N LEU A 69 -0.30 0.74 17.65
CA LEU A 69 1.01 1.39 17.59
C LEU A 69 2.02 0.53 16.82
N ALA A 70 2.12 -0.76 17.14
CA ALA A 70 3.10 -1.67 16.52
C ALA A 70 2.87 -1.79 15.00
N MET A 71 1.61 -1.98 14.60
CA MET A 71 1.20 -2.08 13.19
C MET A 71 1.41 -0.77 12.45
N CYS A 72 1.10 0.39 13.05
CA CYS A 72 1.35 1.68 12.41
C CYS A 72 2.84 1.95 12.20
N VAL A 73 3.70 1.54 13.13
CA VAL A 73 5.17 1.63 12.96
C VAL A 73 5.64 0.72 11.82
N LEU A 74 5.14 -0.52 11.75
CA LEU A 74 5.44 -1.46 10.67
C LEU A 74 4.99 -0.93 9.31
N LEU A 75 3.71 -0.58 9.17
CA LEU A 75 3.13 -0.10 7.93
C LEU A 75 3.77 1.21 7.48
N GLY A 76 4.01 2.14 8.40
CA GLY A 76 4.70 3.40 8.11
C GLY A 76 6.14 3.20 7.62
N ARG A 77 6.82 2.14 8.07
CA ARG A 77 8.15 1.75 7.59
C ARG A 77 8.14 1.10 6.22
N LEU A 78 7.16 0.25 5.95
CA LEU A 78 7.08 -0.53 4.73
C LEU A 78 6.47 0.28 3.57
N ALA A 79 5.61 1.27 3.86
CA ALA A 79 4.97 2.09 2.84
C ALA A 79 5.98 2.94 2.04
N PHE A 80 7.04 3.44 2.68
CA PHE A 80 8.12 4.18 2.04
C PHE A 80 9.35 4.24 2.96
N PRO A 81 10.58 4.44 2.43
CA PRO A 81 11.78 4.51 3.27
C PRO A 81 11.77 5.76 4.17
N VAL A 82 11.27 5.64 5.40
CA VAL A 82 11.27 6.71 6.42
C VAL A 82 12.46 6.58 7.36
N ARG A 83 13.12 7.69 7.72
CA ARG A 83 14.16 7.69 8.78
C ARG A 83 13.52 7.56 10.16
N PHE A 84 14.16 6.83 11.08
CA PHE A 84 13.66 6.69 12.47
C PHE A 84 13.53 8.03 13.18
N HIS A 85 14.41 8.98 12.85
CA HIS A 85 14.31 10.35 13.30
C HIS A 85 12.96 11.01 12.99
N THR A 86 12.42 10.80 11.79
CA THR A 86 11.12 11.36 11.39
C THR A 86 9.99 10.67 12.17
N MET A 87 10.05 9.35 12.30
CA MET A 87 9.04 8.57 13.04
C MET A 87 9.02 8.87 14.54
N THR A 88 10.13 9.28 15.14
CA THR A 88 10.15 9.73 16.55
C THR A 88 9.19 10.91 16.78
N LYS A 89 9.07 11.83 15.82
CA LYS A 89 8.12 12.95 15.92
C LYS A 89 6.67 12.48 15.81
N THR A 90 6.39 11.50 14.96
CA THR A 90 5.04 10.97 14.72
C THR A 90 4.54 10.09 15.87
N PHE A 91 5.40 9.23 16.41
CA PHE A 91 5.01 8.20 17.37
C PHE A 91 5.43 8.51 18.82
N GLY A 92 6.22 9.56 19.05
CA GLY A 92 6.67 9.95 20.39
C GLY A 92 7.59 8.93 21.08
N ARG A 93 8.22 8.04 20.31
CA ARG A 93 9.11 6.97 20.82
C ARG A 93 10.55 7.19 20.37
N SER A 94 11.49 6.74 21.19
CA SER A 94 12.92 6.78 20.86
C SER A 94 13.22 5.97 19.60
N ARG A 95 14.31 6.31 18.91
CA ARG A 95 14.72 5.61 17.68
C ARG A 95 14.94 4.11 17.93
N SER A 96 15.56 3.76 19.06
CA SER A 96 15.79 2.36 19.44
C SER A 96 14.47 1.64 19.66
N ALA A 97 13.55 2.21 20.45
CA ALA A 97 12.25 1.59 20.67
C ALA A 97 11.46 1.38 19.37
N LEU A 98 11.49 2.34 18.45
CA LEU A 98 10.86 2.18 17.14
C LEU A 98 11.53 1.09 16.30
N CYS A 99 12.85 0.97 16.36
CA CYS A 99 13.59 -0.08 15.67
C CYS A 99 13.25 -1.46 16.24
N ASP A 100 13.22 -1.59 17.57
CA ASP A 100 12.90 -2.83 18.26
C ASP A 100 11.47 -3.28 17.96
N ILE A 101 10.50 -2.35 18.03
CA ILE A 101 9.10 -2.62 17.65
C ILE A 101 9.02 -3.09 16.21
N PHE A 102 9.66 -2.37 15.27
CA PHE A 102 9.64 -2.74 13.86
C PHE A 102 10.22 -4.14 13.63
N MET A 103 11.40 -4.41 14.19
CA MET A 103 12.11 -5.68 14.03
C MET A 103 11.33 -6.84 14.67
N HIS A 104 10.72 -6.63 15.82
CA HIS A 104 9.90 -7.65 16.46
C HIS A 104 8.69 -8.00 15.58
N VAL A 105 7.90 -7.00 15.17
CA VAL A 105 6.66 -7.24 14.40
C VAL A 105 6.97 -7.84 13.02
N ILE A 106 8.00 -7.36 12.31
CA ILE A 106 8.35 -7.92 10.99
C ILE A 106 8.82 -9.38 11.11
N ASN A 107 9.57 -9.73 12.15
CA ASN A 107 10.02 -11.10 12.37
C ASN A 107 8.86 -12.05 12.67
N GLU A 108 7.90 -11.62 13.50
CA GLU A 108 6.66 -12.38 13.74
C GLU A 108 5.87 -12.57 12.44
N LEU A 109 5.77 -11.53 11.62
CA LEU A 109 5.09 -11.58 10.33
C LEU A 109 5.74 -12.62 9.40
N TYR A 110 7.07 -12.62 9.32
CA TYR A 110 7.81 -13.61 8.54
C TYR A 110 7.74 -15.02 9.13
N ALA A 111 7.74 -15.18 10.45
CA ALA A 111 7.61 -16.48 11.09
C ALA A 111 6.24 -17.12 10.80
N GLN A 112 5.17 -16.33 10.82
CA GLN A 112 3.80 -16.82 10.59
C GLN A 112 3.45 -16.97 9.11
N TRP A 113 3.82 -15.99 8.28
CA TRP A 113 3.37 -15.91 6.89
C TRP A 113 4.52 -15.95 5.88
N GLY A 114 5.73 -16.32 6.29
CA GLY A 114 6.91 -16.38 5.40
C GLY A 114 6.72 -17.29 4.20
N SER A 115 5.90 -18.34 4.31
CA SER A 115 5.55 -19.22 3.20
C SER A 115 4.61 -18.55 2.17
N LEU A 116 3.76 -17.62 2.61
CA LEU A 116 2.87 -16.83 1.74
C LEU A 116 3.59 -15.61 1.15
N LEU A 117 4.55 -15.04 1.89
CA LEU A 117 5.45 -13.97 1.46
C LEU A 117 6.49 -14.52 0.47
N TYR A 118 6.00 -15.07 -0.64
CA TYR A 118 6.83 -15.65 -1.68
C TYR A 118 7.53 -14.57 -2.49
N PHE A 119 8.87 -14.58 -2.45
CA PHE A 119 9.71 -13.82 -3.37
C PHE A 119 10.47 -14.80 -4.26
N ASN A 120 10.23 -14.75 -5.58
CA ASN A 120 10.85 -15.68 -6.52
C ASN A 120 12.32 -15.35 -6.79
N GLN A 121 13.19 -15.69 -5.82
CA GLN A 121 14.63 -15.45 -5.92
C GLN A 121 15.26 -16.09 -7.15
N LYS A 122 14.79 -17.27 -7.57
CA LYS A 122 15.32 -17.97 -8.75
C LYS A 122 15.02 -17.21 -10.04
N LEU A 123 13.79 -16.68 -10.18
CA LEU A 123 13.41 -15.87 -11.34
C LEU A 123 14.19 -14.56 -11.36
N VAL A 124 14.34 -13.89 -10.21
CA VAL A 124 15.08 -12.63 -10.11
C VAL A 124 16.56 -12.85 -10.45
N ALA A 125 17.21 -13.85 -9.84
CA ALA A 125 18.60 -14.17 -10.12
C ALA A 125 18.83 -14.51 -11.59
N LYS A 126 17.91 -15.26 -12.23
CA LYS A 126 18.00 -15.61 -13.65
C LYS A 126 17.91 -14.39 -14.59
N ASN A 127 17.17 -13.35 -14.19
CA ASN A 127 16.88 -12.20 -15.05
C ASN A 127 17.55 -10.90 -14.58
N ILE A 128 18.41 -10.94 -13.56
CA ILE A 128 18.97 -9.75 -12.92
C ILE A 128 19.68 -8.84 -13.93
N ASP A 129 20.50 -9.40 -14.83
CA ASP A 129 21.22 -8.64 -15.85
C ASP A 129 20.27 -7.93 -16.82
N ARG A 130 19.17 -8.59 -17.17
CA ARG A 130 18.14 -8.03 -18.05
C ARG A 130 17.42 -6.87 -17.36
N TYR A 131 17.11 -6.98 -16.07
CA TYR A 131 16.47 -5.91 -15.32
C TYR A 131 17.39 -4.70 -15.15
N CYS A 132 18.65 -4.93 -14.76
CA CYS A 132 19.67 -3.88 -14.68
C CYS A 132 19.86 -3.16 -16.04
N SER A 133 19.93 -3.92 -17.14
CA SER A 133 20.06 -3.36 -18.49
C SER A 133 18.85 -2.50 -18.88
N ALA A 134 17.63 -2.92 -18.54
CA ALA A 134 16.41 -2.16 -18.79
C ALA A 134 16.42 -0.82 -18.04
N ILE A 135 16.84 -0.81 -16.77
CA ILE A 135 16.96 0.40 -15.97
C ILE A 135 18.03 1.34 -16.51
N ALA A 136 19.20 0.80 -16.87
CA ALA A 136 20.28 1.58 -17.48
C ALA A 136 19.84 2.21 -18.82
N SER A 137 19.09 1.47 -19.64
CA SER A 137 18.56 1.97 -20.93
C SER A 137 17.59 3.14 -20.77
N LYS A 138 16.92 3.24 -19.61
CA LYS A 138 16.05 4.36 -19.26
C LYS A 138 16.80 5.60 -18.78
N GLY A 139 18.13 5.55 -18.70
CA GLY A 139 18.96 6.67 -18.26
C GLY A 139 18.89 6.91 -16.75
N VAL A 140 18.53 5.89 -15.96
CA VAL A 140 18.52 6.02 -14.51
C VAL A 140 19.97 6.09 -14.01
N PRO A 141 20.34 7.12 -13.20
CA PRO A 141 21.72 7.33 -12.74
C PRO A 141 22.15 6.39 -11.59
N LEU A 142 21.32 5.40 -11.22
CA LEU A 142 21.55 4.52 -10.09
C LEU A 142 22.06 3.16 -10.59
N SER A 143 23.29 2.80 -10.21
CA SER A 143 23.93 1.54 -10.60
C SER A 143 23.56 0.35 -9.70
N ASN A 144 22.84 0.59 -8.61
CA ASN A 144 22.54 -0.38 -7.56
C ASN A 144 21.06 -0.73 -7.44
N VAL A 145 20.27 -0.51 -8.51
CA VAL A 145 18.82 -0.77 -8.55
C VAL A 145 18.52 -1.72 -9.70
N PHE A 146 17.75 -2.78 -9.42
CA PHE A 146 17.30 -3.74 -10.42
C PHE A 146 15.78 -3.71 -10.64
N ASP A 147 14.98 -3.05 -9.80
CA ASP A 147 13.53 -2.92 -10.00
C ASP A 147 12.95 -1.72 -9.22
N PHE A 148 11.75 -1.26 -9.59
CA PHE A 148 10.97 -0.23 -8.90
C PHE A 148 9.63 -0.78 -8.40
N ILE A 149 9.31 -0.50 -7.13
CA ILE A 149 8.09 -1.00 -6.47
C ILE A 149 6.81 -0.40 -7.07
N ASP A 150 6.88 0.80 -7.66
CA ASP A 150 5.73 1.52 -8.19
C ASP A 150 5.19 0.93 -9.51
N GLY A 151 5.77 -0.18 -9.98
CA GLY A 151 5.36 -0.82 -11.22
C GLY A 151 5.62 0.05 -12.45
N THR A 152 6.57 1.00 -12.38
CA THR A 152 7.12 1.65 -13.56
C THR A 152 7.76 0.59 -14.44
N LYS A 153 6.94 -0.02 -15.29
CA LYS A 153 7.35 -1.03 -16.26
C LYS A 153 8.57 -0.52 -16.99
N GLY A 154 9.72 -1.15 -16.73
CA GLY A 154 10.90 -1.19 -17.60
C GLY A 154 10.51 -1.07 -19.06
#